data_AF-A0A3E2CFG2-F1
#
_entry.id   AF-A0A3E2CFG2-F1
#
_cell.length_a   1.000
_cell.length_b   1.000
_cell.length_c   1.000
_cell.angle_alpha   90.00
_cell.angle_beta   90.00
_cell.angle_gamma   90.00
#
_symmetry.space_group_name_H-M   'P 1'
#
loop_
_entity.id
_entity.type
_entity.pdbx_description
1 polymer ?
#
loop_
_entity_poly.entity_id
_entity_poly.type
_entity_poly.pdbx_seq_one_letter_code
_entity_poly.pdbx_strand_id
1 'polypeptide(L)'
;MHEPNPITLAAKASDEPEFRPIGLGPWEEEHLGEPRPDNPESPNYDARFSTELLDEGDQRNVLDRYRYWKVEAIKADLDSKGRHEFEVAV
;
A
#
# COMPACT_ATOMS: atom_id res chain seq x y z
N MET A 1 31.87 -8.28 14.36
CA MET A 1 30.88 -7.21 14.15
C MET A 1 31.32 -6.43 12.93
N HIS A 2 30.44 -6.22 11.95
CA HIS A 2 30.80 -5.48 10.74
C HIS A 2 30.70 -3.99 11.02
N GLU A 3 31.72 -3.24 10.59
CA GLU A 3 31.72 -1.79 10.73
C GLU A 3 30.62 -1.22 9.81
N PRO A 4 29.69 -0.40 10.34
CA PRO A 4 28.58 0.10 9.55
C PRO A 4 29.09 0.97 8.40
N ASN A 5 28.49 0.80 7.23
CA ASN A 5 28.85 1.52 6.01
C ASN A 5 28.76 3.06 6.24
N PRO A 6 29.70 3.86 5.71
CA PRO A 6 29.69 5.32 5.84
C PRO A 6 28.38 5.98 5.40
N ILE A 7 27.65 5.40 4.44
CA ILE A 7 26.33 5.87 4.02
C ILE A 7 25.29 5.70 5.12
N THR A 8 25.32 4.59 5.85
CA THR A 8 24.42 4.34 6.99
C THR A 8 24.70 5.30 8.15
N LEU A 9 25.96 5.65 8.36
CA LEU A 9 26.35 6.64 9.37
C LEU A 9 25.89 8.05 9.01
N ALA A 10 25.99 8.44 7.73
CA ALA A 10 25.51 9.73 7.24
C ALA A 10 23.98 9.83 7.31
N ALA A 11 23.24 8.78 6.92
CA ALA A 11 21.78 8.73 7.02
C ALA A 11 21.30 8.91 8.47
N LYS A 12 21.90 8.20 9.42
CA LYS A 12 21.58 8.33 10.85
C LYS A 12 21.91 9.71 11.43
N ALA A 13 22.90 10.40 10.87
CA ALA A 13 23.30 11.73 11.31
C ALA A 13 22.47 12.86 10.69
N SER A 14 21.60 12.56 9.72
CA SER A 14 20.92 13.56 8.90
C SER A 14 19.66 14.18 9.54
N ASP A 15 19.25 13.79 10.75
CA ASP A 15 17.91 14.09 11.31
C ASP A 15 16.76 13.75 10.32
N GLU A 16 17.03 12.90 9.31
CA GLU A 16 16.00 12.38 8.43
C GLU A 16 15.09 11.48 9.27
N PRO A 17 13.76 11.66 9.20
CA PRO A 17 12.85 10.84 9.97
C PRO A 17 13.07 9.36 9.62
N GLU A 18 13.43 8.56 10.64
CA GLU A 18 13.44 7.09 10.59
C GLU A 18 12.16 6.62 9.90
N PHE A 19 12.31 6.00 8.72
CA PHE A 19 11.27 5.40 7.88
C PHE A 19 9.86 5.97 8.09
N ARG A 20 9.45 6.94 7.26
CA ARG A 20 8.04 7.34 7.20
C ARG A 20 7.17 6.08 7.12
N PRO A 21 6.12 5.96 7.96
CA PRO A 21 5.23 4.82 7.89
C PRO A 21 4.70 4.70 6.46
N ILE A 22 4.98 3.56 5.84
CA ILE A 22 4.45 3.24 4.52
C ILE A 22 3.02 2.75 4.70
N GLY A 23 2.10 3.33 3.94
CA GLY A 23 0.71 2.90 3.99
C GLY A 23 -0.26 3.87 4.60
N LEU A 24 -1.49 3.38 4.70
CA LEU A 24 -2.60 4.03 5.41
C LEU A 24 -3.07 3.08 6.51
N GLY A 25 -3.57 3.65 7.61
CA GLY A 25 -4.21 2.90 8.70
C GLY A 25 -5.56 2.32 8.30
N PRO A 26 -6.36 1.84 9.26
CA PRO A 26 -7.71 1.36 9.02
C PRO A 26 -8.57 2.38 8.26
N TRP A 27 -9.48 1.90 7.41
CA TRP A 27 -10.37 2.75 6.61
C TRP A 27 -11.17 3.73 7.47
N GLU A 28 -11.69 3.28 8.62
CA GLU A 28 -12.50 4.11 9.51
C GLU A 28 -11.72 5.28 10.12
N GLU A 29 -10.40 5.12 10.28
CA GLU A 29 -9.51 6.16 10.82
C GLU A 29 -9.09 7.14 9.72
N GLU A 30 -8.75 6.63 8.54
CA GLU A 30 -8.24 7.42 7.42
C GLU A 30 -9.36 8.13 6.62
N HIS A 31 -10.57 7.55 6.61
CA HIS A 31 -11.72 8.01 5.84
C HIS A 31 -12.94 8.21 6.75
N LEU A 32 -12.78 9.10 7.73
CA LEU A 32 -13.81 9.44 8.72
C LEU A 32 -15.09 9.94 8.04
N GLY A 33 -16.17 9.17 8.19
CA GLY A 33 -17.50 9.50 7.66
C GLY A 33 -17.74 9.02 6.23
N GLU A 34 -16.77 8.36 5.58
CA GLU A 34 -17.00 7.73 4.29
C GLU A 34 -17.51 6.28 4.45
N PRO A 35 -18.55 5.89 3.70
CA PRO A 35 -19.05 4.53 3.74
C PRO A 35 -18.01 3.56 3.19
N ARG A 36 -17.88 2.38 3.82
CA ARG A 36 -16.89 1.39 3.38
C ARG A 36 -17.17 0.94 1.94
N PRO A 37 -16.13 0.78 1.11
CA PRO A 37 -16.29 0.39 -0.28
C PRO A 37 -16.52 -1.11 -0.46
N ASP A 38 -16.38 -1.95 0.58
CA ASP A 38 -16.64 -3.39 0.51
C ASP A 38 -18.08 -3.79 0.90
N ASN A 39 -18.89 -2.85 1.40
CA ASN A 39 -20.30 -3.09 1.71
C ASN A 39 -21.16 -2.96 0.44
N PRO A 40 -21.92 -3.99 0.03
CA PRO A 40 -22.83 -3.93 -1.12
C PRO A 40 -23.89 -2.83 -1.07
N GLU A 41 -24.24 -2.35 0.12
CA GLU A 41 -25.20 -1.25 0.32
C GLU A 41 -24.56 0.13 0.17
N SER A 42 -23.22 0.20 0.08
CA SER A 42 -22.48 1.43 -0.11
C SER A 42 -22.67 1.97 -1.53
N PRO A 43 -22.85 3.30 -1.70
CA PRO A 43 -22.88 3.92 -3.03
C PRO A 43 -21.55 3.74 -3.78
N ASN A 44 -20.45 3.49 -3.06
CA ASN A 44 -19.11 3.29 -3.59
C ASN A 44 -18.68 1.82 -3.53
N TYR A 45 -19.63 0.88 -3.53
CA TYR A 45 -19.34 -0.54 -3.47
C TYR A 45 -18.43 -0.99 -4.63
N ASP A 46 -17.38 -1.71 -4.28
CA ASP A 46 -16.44 -2.30 -5.22
C ASP A 46 -15.83 -3.59 -4.64
N ALA A 47 -16.11 -4.72 -5.30
CA ALA A 47 -15.64 -6.04 -4.89
C ALA A 47 -14.10 -6.22 -4.90
N ARG A 48 -13.37 -5.29 -5.53
CA ARG A 48 -11.91 -5.26 -5.56
C ARG A 48 -11.29 -4.96 -4.21
N PHE A 49 -12.02 -4.27 -3.32
CA PHE A 49 -11.55 -3.97 -1.97
C PHE A 49 -11.53 -5.22 -1.08
N SER A 50 -10.58 -5.27 -0.15
CA SER A 50 -10.43 -6.34 0.84
C SER A 50 -10.90 -5.85 2.21
N THR A 51 -11.88 -6.53 2.81
CA THR A 51 -12.37 -6.23 4.17
C THR A 51 -11.23 -6.22 5.19
N GLU A 52 -10.35 -7.22 5.16
CA GLU A 52 -9.18 -7.32 6.07
C GLU A 52 -8.26 -6.10 5.98
N LEU A 53 -7.99 -5.59 4.78
CA LEU A 53 -7.13 -4.41 4.61
C LEU A 53 -7.83 -3.13 5.04
N LEU A 54 -9.15 -3.05 4.87
CA LEU A 54 -9.93 -1.92 5.36
C LEU A 54 -9.98 -1.92 6.89
N ASP A 55 -9.95 -3.09 7.54
CA ASP A 55 -9.99 -3.24 9.00
C ASP A 55 -8.63 -2.98 9.65
N GLU A 56 -7.57 -3.58 9.11
CA GLU A 56 -6.22 -3.54 9.71
C GLU A 56 -5.37 -2.38 9.20
N GLY A 57 -5.79 -1.77 8.10
CA GLY A 57 -4.99 -0.84 7.32
C GLY A 57 -4.16 -1.53 6.25
N ASP A 58 -3.60 -0.73 5.35
CA ASP A 58 -2.80 -1.22 4.24
C ASP A 58 -1.41 -0.58 4.24
N GLN A 59 -0.48 -1.28 4.90
CA GLN A 59 0.93 -0.94 5.00
C GLN A 59 1.80 -1.45 3.84
N ARG A 60 1.18 -2.00 2.79
CA ARG A 60 1.93 -2.58 1.66
C ARG A 60 2.60 -1.46 0.84
N ASN A 61 3.73 -1.76 0.22
CA ASN A 61 4.35 -0.85 -0.74
C ASN A 61 3.66 -0.99 -2.12
N VAL A 62 2.44 -0.45 -2.20
CA VAL A 62 1.65 -0.36 -3.44
C VAL A 62 1.36 1.09 -3.75
N LEU A 63 1.09 1.39 -5.02
CA LEU A 63 0.60 2.71 -5.42
C LEU A 63 -0.71 3.02 -4.69
N ASP A 64 -0.94 4.29 -4.35
CA ASP A 64 -2.13 4.71 -3.60
C ASP A 64 -3.45 4.32 -4.28
N ARG A 65 -3.47 4.27 -5.62
CA ARG A 65 -4.64 3.81 -6.39
C ARG A 65 -5.05 2.35 -6.14
N TYR A 66 -4.16 1.56 -5.55
CA TYR A 66 -4.36 0.14 -5.23
C TYR A 66 -4.47 -0.10 -3.72
N ARG A 67 -4.46 0.96 -2.92
CA ARG A 67 -4.62 0.86 -1.48
C ARG A 67 -5.94 0.18 -1.17
N TYR A 68 -5.92 -0.75 -0.22
CA TYR A 68 -7.03 -1.61 0.18
C TYR A 68 -7.54 -2.60 -0.87
N TRP A 69 -6.97 -2.63 -2.09
CA TRP A 69 -7.36 -3.63 -3.09
C TRP A 69 -6.76 -5.00 -2.77
N LYS A 70 -7.55 -6.03 -3.05
CA LYS A 70 -7.08 -7.42 -3.10
C LYS A 70 -5.94 -7.53 -4.10
N VAL A 71 -4.91 -8.31 -3.75
CA VAL A 71 -3.78 -8.56 -4.65
C VAL A 71 -4.25 -9.09 -6.00
N GLU A 72 -5.26 -9.96 -6.03
CA GLU A 72 -5.85 -10.49 -7.27
C GLU A 72 -6.50 -9.40 -8.13
N ALA A 73 -7.14 -8.40 -7.53
CA ALA A 73 -7.72 -7.27 -8.26
C ALA A 73 -6.63 -6.37 -8.87
N ILE A 74 -5.51 -6.18 -8.15
CA ILE A 74 -4.35 -5.44 -8.66
C ILE A 74 -3.75 -6.18 -9.86
N LYS A 75 -3.53 -7.51 -9.74
CA LYS A 75 -3.05 -8.34 -10.85
C LYS A 75 -3.96 -8.24 -12.07
N ALA A 76 -5.27 -8.37 -11.88
CA ALA A 76 -6.24 -8.25 -12.97
C ALA A 76 -6.23 -6.87 -13.64
N ASP A 77 -6.09 -5.77 -12.87
CA ASP A 77 -5.95 -4.42 -13.43
C ASP A 77 -4.65 -4.28 -14.23
N LEU A 78 -3.53 -4.81 -13.72
CA LEU A 78 -2.25 -4.78 -14.42
C LEU A 78 -2.28 -5.61 -15.71
N ASP A 79 -2.85 -6.82 -15.66
CA ASP A 79 -3.03 -7.67 -16.84
C ASP A 79 -3.90 -6.99 -17.90
N SER A 80 -4.93 -6.25 -17.49
CA SER A 80 -5.83 -5.53 -18.40
C SER A 80 -5.15 -4.36 -19.11
N LYS A 81 -4.15 -3.72 -18.47
CA LYS A 81 -3.39 -2.58 -19.03
C LYS A 81 -2.32 -3.00 -20.02
N GLY A 82 -2.08 -4.29 -20.17
CA GLY A 82 -1.08 -4.86 -21.04
C GLY A 82 0.15 -5.27 -20.26
N ARG A 83 0.67 -6.45 -20.59
CA ARG A 83 1.95 -6.92 -20.09
C ARG A 83 3.04 -6.13 -20.79
N HIS A 84 3.64 -5.17 -20.09
CA HIS A 84 4.95 -4.69 -20.49
C HIS A 84 5.96 -5.78 -20.12
N GLU A 85 6.88 -6.08 -21.03
CA GLU A 85 7.98 -7.01 -20.80
C GLU A 85 8.86 -6.40 -19.69
N PHE A 86 8.58 -6.76 -18.44
CA PHE A 86 9.29 -6.24 -17.27
C PHE A 86 10.32 -7.28 -16.85
N GLU A 87 11.58 -7.01 -17.14
CA GLU A 87 12.70 -7.83 -16.70
C GLU A 87 13.12 -7.38 -15.30
N VAL A 88 12.95 -8.26 -14.31
CA VAL A 88 13.42 -8.03 -12.94
C VAL A 88 14.68 -8.86 -12.74
N ALA A 89 15.83 -8.20 -12.61
CA ALA A 89 17.02 -8.84 -12.06
C ALA A 89 16.93 -8.78 -10.52
N VAL A 90 17.06 -9.94 -9.86
CA VAL A 90 17.11 -10.08 -8.40
C VAL A 90 18.49 -10.47 -7.94
#